data_AF-W0P5Y3-F1
#
_entry.id   AF-W0P5Y3-F1
#
_cell.length_a   1.000
_cell.length_b   1.000
_cell.length_c   1.000
_cell.angle_alpha   90.00
_cell.angle_beta   90.00
_cell.angle_gamma   90.00
#
_symmetry.space_group_name_H-M   'P 1'
#
loop_
_entity.id
_entity.type
_entity.pdbx_description
1 polymer ?
#
loop_
_entity_poly.entity_id
_entity_poly.type
_entity_poly.pdbx_seq_one_letter_code
_entity_poly.pdbx_strand_id
1 'polypeptide(L)'
;MATVNLNIGGLFQPTTETVDQSQYDGNTLLNVNALSPNTTLNINNATGSDNVLELKQTVSVGLLSTSTINLGEDAHVKLTGLAGINVGSTFNYNLSEGSTLEMTSSFLSLGVGNKFNIDLGEDATSTLIYDPTGINLQLSDYPTITGVTAGDQIQVVGATSGEYVNGDLVFKNNLGFTVGRFNAEGLDPTKLIFEGGTMTYACYLKGTHIATPEGEVKVETLKAGDKVLTASGGVATVKWLGHRTLHKSRIPAKDAVRAFPILFKKDAIASNVPHRDLTLSPGHHVSFNGTLVPAMMLVNGQTIVQQFDTQKFEYFHVELEQFDIMLAEGVPAESYVDTGNRNMFQNAAEVAMNPDFGPAEGRPVVEGITVAQQGPVVEAIRKQLLVRAEAMTGAVRTTDAALCIEVNGQIVHATPAFSKEGVYRFALPANAGDVRVLSRAAVVRDVTPLARRDLRKIGVGLSMIAITTATDRHEISLTDDALTGLNAVQDVKGTAMRWTNGAAVIPAALINSTDEATLELTVLRTYTYWVDADVQKAVRAA
;
A
#
# COMPACT_ATOMS: atom_id res chain seq x y z
N MET A 1 17.78 9.72 8.27
CA MET A 1 16.90 10.72 8.88
C MET A 1 17.60 12.06 8.92
N ALA A 2 17.24 12.97 8.01
CA ALA A 2 17.64 14.37 8.15
C ALA A 2 16.86 15.00 9.31
N THR A 3 17.33 16.11 9.87
CA THR A 3 16.62 16.81 10.95
C THR A 3 16.51 18.29 10.63
N VAL A 4 15.27 18.75 10.42
CA VAL A 4 14.92 20.15 10.24
C VAL A 4 14.43 20.68 11.59
N ASN A 5 14.92 21.83 12.02
CA ASN A 5 14.46 22.47 13.25
C ASN A 5 13.58 23.67 12.88
N LEU A 6 12.34 23.69 13.36
CA LEU A 6 11.38 24.78 13.20
C LEU A 6 11.11 25.38 14.58
N ASN A 7 11.39 26.67 14.74
CA ASN A 7 11.08 27.38 15.98
C ASN A 7 9.76 28.13 15.80
N ILE A 8 8.78 27.88 16.68
CA ILE A 8 7.48 28.56 16.66
C ILE A 8 7.37 29.41 17.92
N GLY A 9 7.17 30.70 17.73
CA GLY A 9 7.25 31.71 18.79
C GLY A 9 8.66 31.92 19.32
N GLY A 10 8.78 32.82 20.30
CA GLY A 10 10.05 33.31 20.84
C GLY A 10 10.38 34.71 20.34
N LEU A 11 11.55 35.24 20.70
CA LEU A 11 11.94 36.59 20.32
C LEU A 11 12.16 36.68 18.80
N PHE A 12 11.37 37.51 18.12
CA PHE A 12 11.36 37.69 16.65
C PHE A 12 10.97 36.47 15.82
N GLN A 13 10.22 35.51 16.37
CA GLN A 13 9.67 34.36 15.63
C GLN A 13 8.13 34.40 15.69
N PRO A 14 7.41 34.01 14.62
CA PRO A 14 5.95 34.03 14.61
C PRO A 14 5.39 32.90 15.48
N THR A 15 4.27 33.16 16.17
CA THR A 15 3.56 32.13 16.96
C THR A 15 2.73 31.17 16.10
N THR A 16 2.71 31.38 14.79
CA THR A 16 2.06 30.50 13.82
C THR A 16 3.02 30.28 12.65
N GLU A 17 3.32 29.02 12.37
CA GLU A 17 4.12 28.61 11.21
C GLU A 17 3.31 27.71 10.29
N THR A 18 3.74 27.59 9.03
CA THR A 18 3.14 26.70 8.05
C THR A 18 4.22 25.96 7.29
N VAL A 19 4.14 24.63 7.30
CA VAL A 19 5.01 23.74 6.53
C VAL A 19 4.17 22.97 5.52
N ASP A 20 4.80 22.53 4.45
CA ASP A 20 4.18 21.68 3.44
C ASP A 20 4.87 20.32 3.44
N GLN A 21 4.15 19.27 3.82
CA GLN A 21 4.61 17.88 3.84
C GLN A 21 5.19 17.44 2.50
N SER A 22 4.73 17.98 1.38
CA SER A 22 5.29 17.68 0.06
C SER A 22 6.77 18.05 -0.09
N GLN A 23 7.29 18.94 0.77
CA GLN A 23 8.70 19.33 0.82
C GLN A 23 9.57 18.36 1.65
N TYR A 24 8.98 17.29 2.21
CA TYR A 24 9.67 16.31 3.05
C TYR A 24 9.73 14.94 2.36
N ASP A 25 10.90 14.32 2.40
CA ASP A 25 11.26 13.10 1.67
C ASP A 25 10.76 11.78 2.29
N GLY A 26 9.94 11.86 3.35
CA GLY A 26 9.52 10.70 4.15
C GLY A 26 10.62 10.10 5.05
N ASN A 27 11.80 10.74 5.13
CA ASN A 27 12.92 10.36 5.99
C ASN A 27 13.55 11.60 6.65
N THR A 28 12.75 12.64 6.86
CA THR A 28 13.13 13.89 7.50
C THR A 28 12.31 14.06 8.76
N LEU A 29 13.00 14.21 9.89
CA LEU A 29 12.40 14.55 11.18
C LEU A 29 12.27 16.07 11.31
N LEU A 30 11.05 16.55 11.46
CA LEU A 30 10.77 17.93 11.82
C LEU A 30 10.76 18.08 13.34
N ASN A 31 11.83 18.65 13.89
CA ASN A 31 11.88 19.10 15.28
C ASN A 31 11.14 20.44 15.41
N VAL A 32 9.93 20.42 15.97
CA VAL A 32 9.13 21.62 16.23
C VAL A 32 9.37 22.11 17.65
N ASN A 33 10.05 23.24 17.79
CA ASN A 33 10.37 23.87 19.08
C ASN A 33 9.34 24.97 19.39
N ALA A 34 8.43 24.73 20.32
CA ALA A 34 7.49 25.73 20.81
C ALA A 34 8.15 26.62 21.87
N LEU A 35 8.51 27.85 21.46
CA LEU A 35 9.19 28.85 22.28
C LEU A 35 8.26 30.01 22.71
N SER A 36 6.93 29.83 22.59
CA SER A 36 5.93 30.73 23.17
C SER A 36 4.78 29.96 23.84
N PRO A 37 4.08 30.55 24.83
CA PRO A 37 3.00 29.87 25.55
C PRO A 37 1.82 29.43 24.67
N ASN A 38 1.64 30.03 23.50
CA ASN A 38 0.67 29.58 22.50
C ASN A 38 1.38 29.50 21.15
N THR A 39 1.32 28.34 20.50
CA THR A 39 1.91 28.09 19.18
C THR A 39 0.96 27.29 18.28
N THR A 40 1.03 27.58 16.98
CA THR A 40 0.28 26.86 15.94
C THR A 40 1.22 26.44 14.82
N LEU A 41 1.11 25.19 14.37
CA LEU A 41 1.72 24.70 13.14
C LEU A 41 0.63 24.23 12.19
N ASN A 42 0.56 24.81 10.99
CA ASN A 42 -0.25 24.26 9.91
C ASN A 42 0.62 23.35 9.04
N ILE A 43 0.11 22.18 8.67
CA ILE A 43 0.79 21.21 7.82
C ILE A 43 -0.07 21.00 6.58
N ASN A 44 0.35 21.56 5.44
CA ASN A 44 -0.31 21.36 4.15
C ASN A 44 0.27 20.13 3.43
N ASN A 45 -0.42 19.64 2.41
CA ASN A 45 0.11 18.66 1.46
C ASN A 45 -0.17 19.07 0.00
N ALA A 46 0.39 20.21 -0.45
CA ALA A 46 -0.09 20.89 -1.66
C ALA A 46 0.10 20.12 -2.98
N THR A 47 0.89 19.03 -2.98
CA THR A 47 1.09 18.17 -4.16
C THR A 47 0.46 16.77 -4.00
N GLY A 48 -0.25 16.48 -2.91
CA GLY A 48 -0.74 15.13 -2.61
C GLY A 48 0.39 14.10 -2.44
N SER A 49 1.38 14.43 -1.62
CA SER A 49 2.51 13.55 -1.29
C SER A 49 2.07 12.40 -0.37
N ASP A 50 2.37 11.15 -0.76
CA ASP A 50 2.18 9.95 0.06
C ASP A 50 3.25 9.80 1.18
N ASN A 51 4.22 10.71 1.29
CA ASN A 51 5.30 10.63 2.27
C ASN A 51 4.82 11.03 3.66
N VAL A 52 5.13 10.23 4.69
CA VAL A 52 4.85 10.55 6.08
C VAL A 52 5.82 11.62 6.61
N LEU A 53 5.28 12.74 7.12
CA LEU A 53 6.07 13.75 7.85
C LEU A 53 6.32 13.28 9.29
N GLU A 54 7.52 12.79 9.57
CA GLU A 54 7.92 12.51 10.96
C GLU A 54 8.18 13.82 11.72
N LEU A 55 7.56 13.94 12.90
CA LEU A 55 7.56 15.17 13.69
C LEU A 55 7.85 14.86 15.15
N LYS A 56 8.81 15.59 15.71
CA LYS A 56 9.11 15.60 17.15
C LYS A 56 8.86 16.99 17.70
N GLN A 57 8.02 17.09 18.73
CA GLN A 57 7.76 18.35 19.42
C GLN A 57 8.72 18.55 20.59
N THR A 58 9.13 19.79 20.83
CA THR A 58 9.82 20.22 22.04
C THR A 58 9.18 21.51 22.54
N VAL A 59 8.58 21.48 23.73
CA VAL A 59 8.11 22.69 24.41
C VAL A 59 9.29 23.28 25.20
N SER A 60 9.49 24.59 25.17
CA SER A 60 10.59 25.26 25.91
C SER A 60 10.14 26.54 26.60
N VAL A 61 8.86 26.59 26.94
CA VAL A 61 8.21 27.65 27.72
C VAL A 61 7.71 27.12 29.06
N GLY A 62 7.39 28.03 29.98
CA GLY A 62 6.96 27.69 31.34
C GLY A 62 5.62 26.94 31.44
N LEU A 63 5.08 26.88 32.66
CA LEU A 63 3.78 26.25 32.96
C LEU A 63 2.65 26.82 32.08
N LEU A 64 1.63 25.99 31.82
CA LEU A 64 0.41 26.36 31.09
C LEU A 64 0.63 26.79 29.63
N SER A 65 1.21 25.91 28.81
CA SER A 65 1.39 26.13 27.36
C SER A 65 0.30 25.47 26.51
N THR A 66 0.01 26.02 25.34
CA THR A 66 -0.88 25.44 24.31
C THR A 66 -0.11 25.28 23.01
N SER A 67 0.02 24.05 22.51
CA SER A 67 0.58 23.75 21.18
C SER A 67 -0.51 23.16 20.30
N THR A 68 -0.76 23.76 19.14
CA THR A 68 -1.76 23.29 18.18
C THR A 68 -1.07 22.87 16.88
N ILE A 69 -1.38 21.69 16.37
CA ILE A 69 -1.05 21.29 15.00
C ILE A 69 -2.35 21.10 14.22
N ASN A 70 -2.45 21.75 13.07
CA ASN A 70 -3.52 21.56 12.09
C ASN A 70 -2.96 20.75 10.92
N LEU A 71 -3.54 19.58 10.64
CA LEU A 71 -3.28 18.80 9.43
C LEU A 71 -4.29 19.25 8.36
N GLY A 72 -3.79 19.73 7.22
CA GLY A 72 -4.59 20.05 6.05
C GLY A 72 -5.01 18.81 5.27
N GLU A 73 -5.71 19.02 4.15
CA GLU A 73 -6.21 17.96 3.27
C GLU A 73 -5.08 17.00 2.84
N ASP A 74 -5.37 15.69 2.92
CA ASP A 74 -4.45 14.57 2.62
C ASP A 74 -3.09 14.61 3.37
N ALA A 75 -2.94 15.39 4.45
CA ALA A 75 -1.68 15.44 5.20
C ALA A 75 -1.48 14.17 6.07
N HIS A 76 -0.31 13.53 6.02
CA HIS A 76 0.07 12.35 6.78
C HIS A 76 1.28 12.66 7.68
N VAL A 77 1.03 12.76 8.99
CA VAL A 77 2.02 13.19 10.00
C VAL A 77 2.21 12.10 11.05
N LYS A 78 3.46 11.81 11.41
CA LYS A 78 3.81 10.85 12.47
C LYS A 78 4.53 11.52 13.63
N LEU A 79 3.88 11.52 14.79
CA LEU A 79 4.40 12.04 16.04
C LEU A 79 5.31 11.00 16.71
N THR A 80 6.62 11.21 16.56
CA THR A 80 7.67 10.26 17.02
C THR A 80 8.21 10.57 18.42
N GLY A 81 7.97 11.77 18.94
CA GLY A 81 8.33 12.11 20.31
C GLY A 81 7.95 13.52 20.74
N LEU A 82 7.91 13.71 22.06
CA LEU A 82 7.60 14.98 22.71
C LEU A 82 8.60 15.23 23.85
N ALA A 83 9.04 16.47 24.03
CA ALA A 83 10.05 16.85 25.01
C ALA A 83 9.77 18.20 25.67
N GLY A 84 10.36 18.43 26.85
CA GLY A 84 10.34 19.74 27.54
C GLY A 84 8.98 20.20 28.09
N ILE A 85 7.99 19.30 28.21
CA ILE A 85 6.66 19.66 28.72
C ILE A 85 6.71 20.14 30.17
N ASN A 86 6.01 21.23 30.45
CA ASN A 86 5.67 21.68 31.80
C ASN A 86 4.20 21.34 32.14
N VAL A 87 3.93 21.08 33.43
CA VAL A 87 2.59 20.69 33.94
C VAL A 87 1.51 21.70 33.50
N GLY A 88 0.34 21.18 33.13
CA GLY A 88 -0.81 21.97 32.70
C GLY A 88 -0.77 22.40 31.25
N SER A 89 0.07 21.77 30.41
CA SER A 89 0.13 22.04 28.98
C SER A 89 -0.99 21.33 28.21
N THR A 90 -1.48 21.96 27.15
CA THR A 90 -2.52 21.45 26.25
C THR A 90 -1.95 21.27 24.85
N PHE A 91 -2.22 20.12 24.25
CA PHE A 91 -1.81 19.76 22.90
C PHE A 91 -3.06 19.48 22.07
N ASN A 92 -3.25 20.22 20.98
CA ASN A 92 -4.38 20.04 20.06
C ASN A 92 -3.87 19.53 18.71
N TYR A 93 -4.53 18.51 18.17
CA TYR A 93 -4.29 17.96 16.83
C TYR A 93 -5.60 18.00 16.07
N ASN A 94 -5.71 18.88 15.09
CA ASN A 94 -6.93 19.07 14.32
C ASN A 94 -6.70 18.51 12.92
N LEU A 95 -7.51 17.55 12.51
CA LEU A 95 -7.42 16.87 11.22
C LEU A 95 -8.41 17.45 10.20
N SER A 96 -8.10 17.24 8.92
CA SER A 96 -8.94 17.60 7.76
C SER A 96 -9.19 16.37 6.88
N GLU A 97 -9.99 16.54 5.81
CA GLU A 97 -10.31 15.49 4.84
C GLU A 97 -9.05 14.75 4.33
N GLY A 98 -9.12 13.41 4.29
CA GLY A 98 -8.03 12.53 3.85
C GLY A 98 -6.81 12.45 4.79
N SER A 99 -6.69 13.34 5.78
CA SER A 99 -5.49 13.44 6.60
C SER A 99 -5.32 12.27 7.58
N THR A 100 -4.07 11.94 7.90
CA THR A 100 -3.67 10.84 8.78
C THR A 100 -2.70 11.32 9.85
N LEU A 101 -3.05 11.07 11.13
CA LEU A 101 -2.17 11.31 12.28
C LEU A 101 -1.72 9.97 12.86
N GLU A 102 -0.41 9.69 12.82
CA GLU A 102 0.20 8.59 13.58
C GLU A 102 0.76 9.08 14.91
N MET A 103 0.51 8.33 15.98
CA MET A 103 1.00 8.61 17.34
C MET A 103 1.66 7.38 17.94
N THR A 104 2.82 7.55 18.57
CA THR A 104 3.54 6.48 19.28
C THR A 104 3.34 6.57 20.80
N SER A 105 3.47 5.47 21.54
CA SER A 105 3.41 5.48 23.01
C SER A 105 4.38 6.47 23.68
N SER A 106 5.52 6.75 23.05
CA SER A 106 6.51 7.77 23.45
C SER A 106 6.01 9.22 23.40
N PHE A 107 4.86 9.46 22.78
CA PHE A 107 4.25 10.78 22.68
C PHE A 107 3.31 11.10 23.86
N LEU A 108 2.63 10.08 24.40
CA LEU A 108 1.63 10.24 25.46
C LEU A 108 2.23 10.21 26.89
N SER A 109 3.50 9.83 27.03
CA SER A 109 4.08 9.39 28.31
C SER A 109 4.59 10.54 29.23
N LEU A 110 3.89 11.67 29.34
CA LEU A 110 4.45 12.87 30.00
C LEU A 110 3.47 13.65 30.88
N GLY A 111 3.47 13.33 32.18
CA GLY A 111 3.13 14.25 33.28
C GLY A 111 1.65 14.41 33.63
N VAL A 112 1.34 14.29 34.93
CA VAL A 112 -0.01 14.53 35.49
C VAL A 112 -0.49 15.95 35.17
N GLY A 113 -1.72 16.08 34.67
CA GLY A 113 -2.39 17.35 34.43
C GLY A 113 -2.15 17.99 33.06
N ASN A 114 -1.52 17.30 32.12
CA ASN A 114 -1.46 17.73 30.70
C ASN A 114 -2.68 17.20 29.92
N LYS A 115 -3.07 17.92 28.86
CA LYS A 115 -4.21 17.55 28.00
C LYS A 115 -3.76 17.27 26.57
N PHE A 116 -4.30 16.22 25.98
CA PHE A 116 -4.12 15.87 24.57
C PHE A 116 -5.51 15.77 23.93
N ASN A 117 -5.80 16.65 22.98
CA ASN A 117 -7.06 16.70 22.25
C ASN A 117 -6.77 16.37 20.78
N ILE A 118 -7.54 15.43 20.21
CA ILE A 118 -7.46 15.02 18.81
C ILE A 118 -8.84 15.24 18.21
N ASP A 119 -8.95 16.16 17.26
CA ASP A 119 -10.19 16.47 16.57
C ASP A 119 -10.12 15.90 15.15
N LEU A 120 -10.99 14.94 14.82
CA LEU A 120 -11.00 14.27 13.51
C LEU A 120 -11.67 15.11 12.40
N GLY A 121 -12.35 16.20 12.79
CA GLY A 121 -12.99 17.16 11.89
C GLY A 121 -14.46 16.82 11.60
N GLU A 122 -15.39 17.60 12.17
CA GLU A 122 -16.84 17.32 12.16
C GLU A 122 -17.50 17.26 10.75
N ASP A 123 -16.82 17.78 9.71
CA ASP A 123 -17.24 17.76 8.29
C ASP A 123 -16.24 17.00 7.38
N ALA A 124 -15.34 16.18 7.94
CA ALA A 124 -14.25 15.50 7.23
C ALA A 124 -14.21 13.98 7.49
N THR A 125 -13.48 13.25 6.64
CA THR A 125 -13.02 11.87 6.89
C THR A 125 -11.50 11.84 7.07
N SER A 126 -11.02 11.39 8.22
CA SER A 126 -9.60 11.37 8.59
C SER A 126 -9.19 10.07 9.30
N THR A 127 -7.90 9.88 9.56
CA THR A 127 -7.36 8.65 10.15
C THR A 127 -6.43 8.93 11.33
N LEU A 128 -6.73 8.34 12.49
CA LEU A 128 -5.84 8.27 13.64
C LEU A 128 -5.22 6.86 13.71
N ILE A 129 -3.89 6.78 13.72
CA ILE A 129 -3.16 5.53 13.97
C ILE A 129 -2.41 5.68 15.29
N TYR A 130 -2.67 4.81 16.26
CA TYR A 130 -1.92 4.76 17.52
C TYR A 130 -1.10 3.48 17.62
N ASP A 131 0.21 3.62 17.77
CA ASP A 131 1.16 2.54 17.99
C ASP A 131 1.59 2.47 19.47
N PRO A 132 1.03 1.54 20.27
CA PRO A 132 1.42 1.33 21.65
C PRO A 132 2.75 0.59 21.82
N THR A 133 3.43 0.17 20.74
CA THR A 133 4.70 -0.54 20.87
C THR A 133 5.78 0.40 21.39
N GLY A 134 6.25 0.15 22.62
CA GLY A 134 7.16 1.03 23.35
C GLY A 134 7.07 0.82 24.86
N ILE A 135 7.46 1.84 25.64
CA ILE A 135 7.43 1.73 27.11
C ILE A 135 5.98 1.94 27.58
N ASN A 136 5.35 0.87 28.06
CA ASN A 136 4.02 0.91 28.63
C ASN A 136 4.05 1.57 30.02
N LEU A 137 4.01 2.91 30.04
CA LEU A 137 3.85 3.72 31.24
C LEU A 137 2.37 4.08 31.40
N GLN A 138 1.84 3.83 32.58
CA GLN A 138 0.45 4.08 32.93
C GLN A 138 0.14 5.59 32.80
N LEU A 139 -0.73 5.95 31.85
CA LEU A 139 -1.23 7.32 31.69
C LEU A 139 -2.04 7.71 32.92
N SER A 140 -1.91 8.97 33.39
CA SER A 140 -2.81 9.50 34.43
C SER A 140 -4.19 9.83 33.85
N ASP A 141 -4.21 10.31 32.61
CA ASP A 141 -5.39 10.74 31.86
C ASP A 141 -5.22 10.28 30.40
N TYR A 142 -6.32 9.89 29.75
CA TYR A 142 -6.31 9.44 28.34
C TYR A 142 -6.44 10.63 27.37
N PRO A 143 -5.94 10.54 26.13
CA PRO A 143 -6.20 11.57 25.13
C PRO A 143 -7.70 11.64 24.81
N THR A 144 -8.21 12.85 24.61
CA THR A 144 -9.59 13.11 24.22
C THR A 144 -9.70 13.11 22.70
N ILE A 145 -10.69 12.42 22.14
CA ILE A 145 -11.03 12.41 20.71
C ILE A 145 -12.39 13.10 20.51
N THR A 146 -12.45 14.03 19.56
CA THR A 146 -13.66 14.76 19.15
C THR A 146 -13.82 14.76 17.63
N GLY A 147 -14.92 15.34 17.14
CA GLY A 147 -15.17 15.56 15.71
C GLY A 147 -15.46 14.31 14.89
N VAL A 148 -15.61 13.13 15.52
CA VAL A 148 -15.70 11.85 14.80
C VAL A 148 -16.96 11.73 13.95
N THR A 149 -16.77 11.51 12.65
CA THR A 149 -17.83 11.38 11.63
C THR A 149 -17.91 9.96 11.06
N ALA A 150 -18.86 9.73 10.15
CA ALA A 150 -19.01 8.45 9.46
C ALA A 150 -18.02 8.36 8.28
N GLY A 151 -16.91 7.66 8.48
CA GLY A 151 -15.84 7.49 7.50
C GLY A 151 -14.44 7.59 8.11
N ASP A 152 -14.35 8.18 9.31
CA ASP A 152 -13.13 8.24 10.11
C ASP A 152 -12.61 6.84 10.49
N GLN A 153 -11.29 6.73 10.63
CA GLN A 153 -10.62 5.50 11.05
C GLN A 153 -9.78 5.75 12.30
N ILE A 154 -9.97 4.91 13.33
CA ILE A 154 -9.13 4.89 14.54
C ILE A 154 -8.48 3.51 14.64
N GLN A 155 -7.23 3.41 14.19
CA GLN A 155 -6.45 2.19 14.19
C GLN A 155 -5.53 2.12 15.42
N VAL A 156 -5.62 1.06 16.23
CA VAL A 156 -4.64 0.78 17.30
C VAL A 156 -3.79 -0.43 16.93
N VAL A 157 -2.47 -0.25 16.79
CA VAL A 157 -1.55 -1.32 16.42
C VAL A 157 -1.53 -2.39 17.51
N GLY A 158 -1.75 -3.65 17.11
CA GLY A 158 -1.83 -4.79 18.03
C GLY A 158 -3.18 -4.95 18.75
N ALA A 159 -4.16 -4.07 18.50
CA ALA A 159 -5.54 -4.34 18.88
C ALA A 159 -6.17 -5.39 17.96
N THR A 160 -7.05 -6.21 18.52
CA THR A 160 -7.87 -7.20 17.81
C THR A 160 -9.36 -7.07 18.16
N SER A 161 -9.71 -6.13 19.02
CA SER A 161 -11.07 -5.68 19.26
C SER A 161 -11.06 -4.27 19.84
N GLY A 162 -12.20 -3.59 19.77
CA GLY A 162 -12.46 -2.40 20.56
C GLY A 162 -13.90 -2.37 21.06
N GLU A 163 -14.16 -1.52 22.06
CA GLU A 163 -15.46 -1.30 22.66
C GLU A 163 -15.59 0.17 23.06
N TYR A 164 -16.81 0.72 23.02
CA TYR A 164 -17.12 1.99 23.64
C TYR A 164 -17.79 1.74 25.00
N VAL A 165 -17.17 2.24 26.07
CA VAL A 165 -17.59 1.95 27.44
C VAL A 165 -17.37 3.17 28.33
N ASN A 166 -18.43 3.61 29.02
CA ASN A 166 -18.40 4.71 29.97
C ASN A 166 -17.81 6.04 29.44
N GLY A 167 -18.02 6.35 28.15
CA GLY A 167 -17.47 7.56 27.52
C GLY A 167 -16.09 7.38 26.89
N ASP A 168 -15.50 6.18 26.93
CA ASP A 168 -14.17 5.92 26.37
C ASP A 168 -14.21 4.90 25.23
N LEU A 169 -13.34 5.09 24.23
CA LEU A 169 -12.94 4.07 23.28
C LEU A 169 -11.84 3.21 23.91
N VAL A 170 -12.05 1.89 24.03
CA VAL A 170 -11.11 0.95 24.64
C VAL A 170 -10.75 -0.14 23.64
N PHE A 171 -9.48 -0.25 23.29
CA PHE A 171 -8.94 -1.22 22.33
C PHE A 171 -8.16 -2.32 23.05
N LYS A 172 -8.42 -3.59 22.73
CA LYS A 172 -7.82 -4.76 23.39
C LYS A 172 -7.11 -5.65 22.38
N ASN A 173 -6.04 -6.32 22.81
CA ASN A 173 -5.35 -7.34 22.02
C ASN A 173 -5.99 -8.74 22.16
N ASN A 174 -5.42 -9.73 21.45
CA ASN A 174 -5.91 -11.11 21.43
C ASN A 174 -5.83 -11.87 22.77
N LEU A 175 -5.16 -11.30 23.77
CA LEU A 175 -5.12 -11.80 25.14
C LEU A 175 -6.09 -11.05 26.08
N GLY A 176 -6.87 -10.11 25.54
CA GLY A 176 -7.82 -9.28 26.29
C GLY A 176 -7.21 -8.08 27.02
N PHE A 177 -5.91 -7.81 26.88
CA PHE A 177 -5.27 -6.65 27.49
C PHE A 177 -5.57 -5.38 26.70
N THR A 178 -5.94 -4.30 27.39
CA THR A 178 -6.06 -2.97 26.79
C THR A 178 -4.72 -2.51 26.24
N VAL A 179 -4.69 -2.21 24.94
CA VAL A 179 -3.52 -1.69 24.20
C VAL A 179 -3.73 -0.25 23.71
N GLY A 180 -4.96 0.26 23.71
CA GLY A 180 -5.25 1.68 23.50
C GLY A 180 -6.50 2.10 24.28
N ARG A 181 -6.54 3.34 24.76
CA ARG A 181 -7.74 3.94 25.37
C ARG A 181 -7.75 5.44 25.15
N PHE A 182 -8.90 5.95 24.77
CA PHE A 182 -9.14 7.37 24.49
C PHE A 182 -10.45 7.78 25.14
N ASN A 183 -10.49 8.99 25.70
CA ASN A 183 -11.76 9.58 26.11
C ASN A 183 -12.49 10.11 24.87
N ALA A 184 -13.77 9.79 24.75
CA ALA A 184 -14.63 10.16 23.63
C ALA A 184 -16.03 10.50 24.17
N GLU A 185 -16.09 11.25 25.27
CA GLU A 185 -17.35 11.56 25.94
C GLU A 185 -18.27 12.40 25.01
N GLY A 186 -19.53 12.01 24.92
CA GLY A 186 -20.50 12.63 24.01
C GLY A 186 -20.49 12.09 22.58
N LEU A 187 -19.56 11.19 22.23
CA LEU A 187 -19.57 10.50 20.95
C LEU A 187 -20.77 9.53 20.87
N ASP A 188 -21.44 9.51 19.72
CA ASP A 188 -22.57 8.61 19.42
C ASP A 188 -22.07 7.18 19.15
N PRO A 189 -22.33 6.21 20.05
CA PRO A 189 -21.79 4.86 19.90
C PRO A 189 -22.34 4.12 18.69
N THR A 190 -23.45 4.58 18.10
CA THR A 190 -24.02 3.97 16.89
C THR A 190 -23.25 4.32 15.62
N LYS A 191 -22.36 5.33 15.68
CA LYS A 191 -21.42 5.68 14.60
C LYS A 191 -20.11 4.90 14.67
N LEU A 192 -19.88 4.14 15.74
CA LEU A 192 -18.65 3.37 15.92
C LEU A 192 -18.80 1.97 15.36
N ILE A 193 -17.83 1.58 14.53
CA ILE A 193 -17.62 0.19 14.12
C ILE A 193 -16.19 -0.17 14.50
N PHE A 194 -16.01 -1.21 15.29
CA PHE A 194 -14.69 -1.68 15.71
C PHE A 194 -14.26 -2.84 14.81
N GLU A 195 -13.32 -2.56 13.91
CA GLU A 195 -12.89 -3.51 12.89
C GLU A 195 -11.37 -3.68 12.89
N GLY A 196 -10.90 -4.91 13.04
CA GLY A 196 -9.49 -5.28 12.86
C GLY A 196 -9.07 -5.25 11.38
N GLY A 197 -8.93 -4.04 10.83
CA GLY A 197 -9.00 -3.71 9.39
C GLY A 197 -8.20 -4.59 8.40
N THR A 198 -8.82 -4.92 7.23
CA THR A 198 -8.24 -5.00 5.85
C THR A 198 -9.10 -5.84 4.85
N MET A 199 -9.91 -5.21 3.98
CA MET A 199 -10.48 -5.67 2.69
C MET A 199 -9.63 -6.64 1.91
N THR A 200 -10.13 -7.86 1.82
CA THR A 200 -10.13 -8.55 0.54
C THR A 200 -11.48 -9.28 0.37
N TYR A 201 -12.37 -8.78 -0.50
CA TYR A 201 -13.66 -9.44 -0.82
C TYR A 201 -13.57 -10.47 -1.95
N ALA A 202 -14.53 -11.40 -1.95
CA ALA A 202 -14.56 -12.61 -2.77
C ALA A 202 -15.71 -12.71 -3.80
N CYS A 203 -15.87 -11.69 -4.63
CA CYS A 203 -16.87 -11.68 -5.70
C CYS A 203 -16.37 -12.38 -6.97
N TYR A 204 -17.29 -12.99 -7.72
CA TYR A 204 -17.13 -13.35 -9.13
C TYR A 204 -17.50 -12.15 -10.01
N LEU A 205 -16.85 -11.98 -11.17
CA LEU A 205 -17.30 -10.97 -12.14
C LEU A 205 -18.51 -11.47 -12.93
N LYS A 206 -19.39 -10.56 -13.36
CA LYS A 206 -20.47 -10.84 -14.32
C LYS A 206 -19.97 -11.68 -15.51
N GLY A 207 -20.73 -12.71 -15.88
CA GLY A 207 -20.42 -13.60 -16.99
C GLY A 207 -19.57 -14.81 -16.62
N THR A 208 -19.04 -14.88 -15.40
CA THR A 208 -18.38 -16.09 -14.85
C THR A 208 -19.37 -17.25 -14.84
N HIS A 209 -18.99 -18.40 -15.39
CA HIS A 209 -19.81 -19.61 -15.34
C HIS A 209 -19.53 -20.41 -14.07
N ILE A 210 -20.60 -20.76 -13.36
CA ILE A 210 -20.61 -21.64 -12.19
C ILE A 210 -21.18 -22.98 -12.61
N ALA A 211 -20.53 -24.08 -12.22
CA ALA A 211 -20.98 -25.42 -12.56
C ALA A 211 -22.24 -25.81 -11.75
N THR A 212 -23.27 -26.32 -12.43
CA THR A 212 -24.48 -26.93 -11.85
C THR A 212 -24.62 -28.38 -12.32
N PRO A 213 -25.46 -29.21 -11.68
CA PRO A 213 -25.69 -30.58 -12.12
C PRO A 213 -26.20 -30.70 -13.58
N GLU A 214 -26.89 -29.68 -14.08
CA GLU A 214 -27.47 -29.60 -15.43
C GLU A 214 -26.52 -28.98 -16.48
N GLY A 215 -25.38 -28.44 -16.06
CA GLY A 215 -24.42 -27.74 -16.92
C GLY A 215 -23.88 -26.47 -16.27
N GLU A 216 -23.13 -25.65 -17.00
CA GLU A 216 -22.60 -24.40 -16.44
C GLU A 216 -23.52 -23.23 -16.75
N VAL A 217 -23.81 -22.41 -15.73
CA VAL A 217 -24.66 -21.21 -15.86
C VAL A 217 -23.90 -19.97 -15.43
N LYS A 218 -24.26 -18.81 -15.98
CA LYS A 218 -23.61 -17.54 -15.60
C LYS A 218 -24.02 -17.14 -14.19
N VAL A 219 -23.07 -16.62 -13.41
CA VAL A 219 -23.27 -16.23 -12.01
C VAL A 219 -24.43 -15.24 -11.83
N GLU A 220 -24.63 -14.30 -12.76
CA GLU A 220 -25.75 -13.35 -12.73
C GLU A 220 -27.14 -13.96 -13.00
N THR A 221 -27.21 -15.25 -13.34
CA THR A 221 -28.47 -15.96 -13.59
C THR A 221 -28.92 -16.85 -12.42
N LEU A 222 -28.03 -17.11 -11.45
CA LEU A 222 -28.31 -17.89 -10.25
C LEU A 222 -29.35 -17.21 -9.35
N LYS A 223 -30.11 -18.02 -8.60
CA LYS A 223 -31.15 -17.60 -7.66
C LYS A 223 -31.13 -18.48 -6.42
N ALA A 224 -31.73 -18.00 -5.33
CA ALA A 224 -31.97 -18.81 -4.16
C ALA A 224 -32.79 -20.07 -4.52
N GLY A 225 -32.33 -21.23 -4.07
CA GLY A 225 -32.88 -22.55 -4.41
C GLY A 225 -32.13 -23.30 -5.52
N ASP A 226 -31.36 -22.60 -6.36
CA ASP A 226 -30.57 -23.23 -7.43
C ASP A 226 -29.48 -24.14 -6.86
N LYS A 227 -29.04 -25.12 -7.66
CA LYS A 227 -28.02 -26.11 -7.28
C LYS A 227 -26.69 -25.80 -7.97
N VAL A 228 -25.59 -25.92 -7.23
CA VAL A 228 -24.23 -25.79 -7.78
C VAL A 228 -23.39 -27.00 -7.40
N LEU A 229 -22.45 -27.36 -8.26
CA LEU A 229 -21.47 -28.40 -8.00
C LEU A 229 -20.34 -27.87 -7.13
N THR A 230 -19.94 -28.66 -6.13
CA THR A 230 -18.86 -28.31 -5.22
C THR A 230 -17.59 -29.07 -5.58
N ALA A 231 -16.42 -28.52 -5.25
CA ALA A 231 -15.12 -29.07 -5.61
C ALA A 231 -14.83 -30.43 -4.92
N SER A 232 -15.59 -30.78 -3.88
CA SER A 232 -15.60 -32.11 -3.25
C SER A 232 -16.41 -33.16 -4.04
N GLY A 233 -17.07 -32.77 -5.14
CA GLY A 233 -17.97 -33.62 -5.93
C GLY A 233 -19.41 -33.65 -5.42
N GLY A 234 -19.75 -32.78 -4.46
CA GLY A 234 -21.09 -32.63 -3.90
C GLY A 234 -21.99 -31.67 -4.69
N VAL A 235 -23.17 -31.44 -4.14
CA VAL A 235 -24.15 -30.45 -4.64
C VAL A 235 -24.57 -29.56 -3.49
N ALA A 236 -24.34 -28.25 -3.60
CA ALA A 236 -24.80 -27.25 -2.65
C ALA A 236 -26.01 -26.48 -3.19
N THR A 237 -26.74 -25.81 -2.30
CA THR A 237 -27.91 -24.99 -2.65
C THR A 237 -27.56 -23.52 -2.47
N VAL A 238 -27.81 -22.70 -3.48
CA VAL A 238 -27.70 -21.25 -3.40
C VAL A 238 -28.77 -20.73 -2.44
N LYS A 239 -28.33 -20.03 -1.40
CA LYS A 239 -29.17 -19.35 -0.40
C LYS A 239 -29.44 -17.91 -0.79
N TRP A 240 -28.46 -17.23 -1.37
CA TRP A 240 -28.56 -15.83 -1.79
C TRP A 240 -27.55 -15.49 -2.89
N LEU A 241 -27.85 -14.46 -3.69
CA LEU A 241 -26.94 -13.89 -4.68
C LEU A 241 -26.86 -12.38 -4.44
N GLY A 242 -25.77 -11.92 -3.82
CA GLY A 242 -25.48 -10.49 -3.70
C GLY A 242 -24.90 -9.94 -5.01
N HIS A 243 -25.26 -8.71 -5.40
CA HIS A 243 -24.64 -8.05 -6.56
C HIS A 243 -24.26 -6.58 -6.30
N ARG A 244 -23.16 -6.11 -6.90
CA ARG A 244 -22.75 -4.70 -6.88
C ARG A 244 -22.07 -4.26 -8.18
N THR A 245 -22.57 -3.18 -8.77
CA THR A 245 -21.90 -2.44 -9.84
C THR A 245 -20.92 -1.40 -9.28
N LEU A 246 -19.71 -1.34 -9.85
CA LEU A 246 -18.67 -0.35 -9.56
C LEU A 246 -18.23 0.39 -10.84
N HIS A 247 -17.72 1.60 -10.68
CA HIS A 247 -17.28 2.50 -11.75
C HIS A 247 -15.90 3.08 -11.41
N LYS A 248 -14.95 3.08 -12.36
CA LYS A 248 -13.58 3.61 -12.17
C LYS A 248 -13.56 5.05 -11.64
N SER A 249 -14.48 5.89 -12.12
CA SER A 249 -14.62 7.30 -11.67
C SER A 249 -15.17 7.49 -10.25
N ARG A 250 -15.45 6.41 -9.52
CA ARG A 250 -15.94 6.42 -8.13
C ARG A 250 -15.10 5.53 -7.21
N ILE A 251 -13.91 5.13 -7.64
CA ILE A 251 -12.97 4.34 -6.85
C ILE A 251 -11.74 5.25 -6.60
N PRO A 252 -11.46 5.64 -5.35
CA PRO A 252 -10.25 6.40 -5.02
C PRO A 252 -8.98 5.65 -5.45
N ALA A 253 -7.92 6.39 -5.76
CA ALA A 253 -6.65 5.78 -6.20
C ALA A 253 -6.08 4.81 -5.14
N LYS A 254 -6.18 5.17 -3.85
CA LYS A 254 -5.79 4.35 -2.70
C LYS A 254 -6.50 2.98 -2.65
N ASP A 255 -7.75 2.90 -3.11
CA ASP A 255 -8.56 1.69 -3.09
C ASP A 255 -8.45 0.84 -4.36
N ALA A 256 -7.82 1.35 -5.42
CA ALA A 256 -7.82 0.70 -6.73
C ALA A 256 -7.27 -0.74 -6.68
N VAL A 257 -6.22 -0.97 -5.88
CA VAL A 257 -5.58 -2.29 -5.68
C VAL A 257 -6.55 -3.32 -5.05
N ARG A 258 -7.56 -2.85 -4.33
CA ARG A 258 -8.47 -3.63 -3.49
C ARG A 258 -9.82 -3.82 -4.19
N ALA A 259 -10.19 -2.90 -5.08
CA ALA A 259 -11.44 -2.91 -5.83
C ALA A 259 -11.32 -3.53 -7.25
N PHE A 260 -10.25 -3.26 -8.00
CA PHE A 260 -10.20 -3.61 -9.44
C PHE A 260 -9.99 -5.10 -9.69
N PRO A 261 -10.68 -5.69 -10.70
CA PRO A 261 -10.71 -7.15 -10.87
C PRO A 261 -9.37 -7.78 -11.23
N ILE A 262 -9.22 -9.06 -10.90
CA ILE A 262 -8.08 -9.91 -11.24
C ILE A 262 -8.54 -10.99 -12.22
N LEU A 263 -7.96 -10.96 -13.40
CA LEU A 263 -8.19 -11.86 -14.51
C LEU A 263 -7.19 -13.03 -14.44
N PHE A 264 -7.70 -14.24 -14.26
CA PHE A 264 -7.01 -15.49 -14.51
C PHE A 264 -7.33 -15.91 -15.95
N LYS A 265 -6.36 -15.80 -16.86
CA LYS A 265 -6.56 -16.24 -18.25
C LYS A 265 -6.91 -17.73 -18.27
N LYS A 266 -7.61 -18.18 -19.31
CA LYS A 266 -7.76 -19.60 -19.63
C LYS A 266 -6.39 -20.30 -19.50
N ASP A 267 -6.42 -21.49 -18.92
CA ASP A 267 -5.25 -22.32 -18.65
C ASP A 267 -4.26 -21.77 -17.61
N ALA A 268 -4.50 -20.64 -16.93
CA ALA A 268 -3.49 -19.99 -16.08
C ALA A 268 -2.99 -20.79 -14.85
N ILE A 269 -3.82 -21.68 -14.28
CA ILE A 269 -3.51 -22.44 -13.05
C ILE A 269 -3.02 -23.86 -13.39
N ALA A 270 -3.78 -24.57 -14.21
CA ALA A 270 -3.43 -25.89 -14.74
C ALA A 270 -4.04 -26.03 -16.15
N SER A 271 -3.73 -27.13 -16.86
CA SER A 271 -4.30 -27.35 -18.18
C SER A 271 -5.82 -27.53 -18.06
N ASN A 272 -6.56 -26.71 -18.80
CA ASN A 272 -8.00 -26.50 -18.72
C ASN A 272 -8.49 -25.96 -17.35
N VAL A 273 -7.66 -25.24 -16.60
CA VAL A 273 -8.01 -24.60 -15.31
C VAL A 273 -7.42 -23.18 -15.22
N PRO A 274 -8.24 -22.11 -15.25
CA PRO A 274 -9.65 -22.12 -15.65
C PRO A 274 -9.80 -22.56 -17.13
N HIS A 275 -10.96 -23.11 -17.50
CA HIS A 275 -11.21 -23.56 -18.89
C HIS A 275 -11.71 -22.44 -19.83
N ARG A 276 -12.08 -21.28 -19.28
CA ARG A 276 -12.24 -19.97 -19.94
C ARG A 276 -11.46 -18.94 -19.12
N ASP A 277 -11.55 -17.66 -19.47
CA ASP A 277 -11.03 -16.59 -18.62
C ASP A 277 -11.93 -16.44 -17.37
N LEU A 278 -11.34 -16.52 -16.17
CA LEU A 278 -12.03 -16.34 -14.89
C LEU A 278 -11.61 -15.00 -14.29
N THR A 279 -12.58 -14.14 -13.96
CA THR A 279 -12.28 -12.84 -13.34
C THR A 279 -12.93 -12.72 -11.97
N LEU A 280 -12.11 -12.42 -10.96
CA LEU A 280 -12.48 -12.36 -9.55
C LEU A 280 -12.13 -11.00 -8.95
N SER A 281 -12.74 -10.61 -7.83
CA SER A 281 -12.22 -9.48 -7.04
C SER A 281 -10.88 -9.84 -6.36
N PRO A 282 -10.06 -8.84 -5.97
CA PRO A 282 -8.72 -9.08 -5.40
C PRO A 282 -8.65 -10.04 -4.20
N GLY A 283 -9.73 -10.15 -3.43
CA GLY A 283 -9.78 -10.98 -2.23
C GLY A 283 -10.38 -12.36 -2.37
N HIS A 284 -10.84 -12.73 -3.57
CA HIS A 284 -11.47 -14.01 -3.78
C HIS A 284 -10.49 -15.14 -3.55
N HIS A 285 -10.78 -16.04 -2.62
CA HIS A 285 -9.90 -17.17 -2.37
C HIS A 285 -10.10 -18.27 -3.42
N VAL A 286 -9.03 -18.58 -4.12
CA VAL A 286 -8.90 -19.77 -4.96
C VAL A 286 -8.34 -20.90 -4.10
N SER A 287 -8.90 -22.11 -4.22
CA SER A 287 -8.51 -23.28 -3.43
C SER A 287 -7.43 -24.10 -4.14
N PHE A 288 -6.33 -24.34 -3.42
CA PHE A 288 -5.22 -25.21 -3.81
C PHE A 288 -5.06 -26.30 -2.74
N ASN A 289 -5.59 -27.50 -3.00
CA ASN A 289 -5.50 -28.66 -2.10
C ASN A 289 -5.91 -28.34 -0.64
N GLY A 290 -7.07 -27.68 -0.46
CA GLY A 290 -7.57 -27.27 0.87
C GLY A 290 -6.98 -25.95 1.40
N THR A 291 -6.00 -25.36 0.71
CA THR A 291 -5.50 -24.02 1.04
C THR A 291 -6.18 -22.95 0.19
N LEU A 292 -6.91 -22.06 0.83
CA LEU A 292 -7.53 -20.88 0.25
C LEU A 292 -6.53 -19.71 0.18
N VAL A 293 -6.27 -19.21 -1.02
CA VAL A 293 -5.33 -18.10 -1.28
C VAL A 293 -6.04 -16.96 -2.02
N PRO A 294 -6.00 -15.70 -1.52
CA PRO A 294 -6.64 -14.57 -2.20
C PRO A 294 -6.07 -14.34 -3.61
N ALA A 295 -6.93 -14.00 -4.56
CA ALA A 295 -6.55 -13.76 -5.96
C ALA A 295 -5.38 -12.77 -6.12
N MET A 296 -5.32 -11.71 -5.30
CA MET A 296 -4.22 -10.73 -5.34
C MET A 296 -2.85 -11.31 -5.00
N MET A 297 -2.80 -12.40 -4.24
CA MET A 297 -1.57 -13.11 -3.90
C MET A 297 -1.12 -14.09 -4.99
N LEU A 298 -1.91 -14.25 -6.06
CA LEU A 298 -1.64 -15.16 -7.19
C LEU A 298 -1.20 -14.42 -8.47
N VAL A 299 -1.25 -13.08 -8.48
CA VAL A 299 -0.87 -12.23 -9.63
C VAL A 299 0.58 -12.48 -10.06
N ASN A 300 0.79 -12.63 -11.36
CA ASN A 300 2.08 -12.93 -11.99
C ASN A 300 2.41 -12.03 -13.20
N GLY A 301 1.60 -11.00 -13.46
CA GLY A 301 1.82 -10.02 -14.54
C GLY A 301 1.67 -10.55 -15.97
N GLN A 302 1.40 -11.85 -16.17
CA GLN A 302 1.41 -12.51 -17.48
C GLN A 302 0.11 -13.26 -17.77
N THR A 303 -0.22 -14.26 -16.93
CA THR A 303 -1.43 -15.09 -17.07
C THR A 303 -2.46 -14.84 -15.98
N ILE A 304 -2.05 -14.21 -14.87
CA ILE A 304 -2.91 -13.73 -13.78
C ILE A 304 -2.56 -12.25 -13.58
N VAL A 305 -3.50 -11.35 -13.92
CA VAL A 305 -3.27 -9.90 -14.05
C VAL A 305 -4.40 -9.08 -13.45
N GLN A 306 -4.10 -7.89 -12.93
CA GLN A 306 -5.10 -6.97 -12.36
C GLN A 306 -5.49 -5.90 -13.38
N GLN A 307 -6.79 -5.67 -13.57
CA GLN A 307 -7.35 -4.90 -14.69
C GLN A 307 -7.72 -3.47 -14.30
N PHE A 308 -6.74 -2.62 -14.02
CA PHE A 308 -6.94 -1.24 -13.54
C PHE A 308 -7.67 -0.27 -14.50
N ASP A 309 -7.88 -0.65 -15.77
CA ASP A 309 -8.53 0.19 -16.78
C ASP A 309 -10.01 -0.12 -17.04
N THR A 310 -10.57 -1.09 -16.30
CA THR A 310 -11.99 -1.48 -16.39
C THR A 310 -12.90 -0.34 -15.92
N GLN A 311 -13.54 0.36 -16.85
CA GLN A 311 -14.32 1.57 -16.58
C GLN A 311 -15.58 1.32 -15.73
N LYS A 312 -16.23 0.17 -15.93
CA LYS A 312 -17.40 -0.30 -15.20
C LYS A 312 -17.33 -1.81 -15.07
N PHE A 313 -17.60 -2.32 -13.89
CA PHE A 313 -17.66 -3.76 -13.63
C PHE A 313 -18.78 -4.09 -12.63
N GLU A 314 -19.24 -5.34 -12.67
CA GLU A 314 -20.31 -5.82 -11.81
C GLU A 314 -19.88 -7.13 -11.17
N TYR A 315 -19.94 -7.14 -9.84
CA TYR A 315 -19.54 -8.22 -8.97
C TYR A 315 -20.76 -8.97 -8.44
N PHE A 316 -20.64 -10.29 -8.35
CA PHE A 316 -21.65 -11.20 -7.80
C PHE A 316 -21.04 -12.05 -6.70
N HIS A 317 -21.80 -12.30 -5.63
CA HIS A 317 -21.36 -13.11 -4.50
C HIS A 317 -22.43 -14.16 -4.20
N VAL A 318 -22.04 -15.44 -4.26
CA VAL A 318 -22.97 -16.58 -4.16
C VAL A 318 -22.91 -17.15 -2.75
N GLU A 319 -23.96 -16.95 -1.97
CA GLU A 319 -24.13 -17.62 -0.68
C GLU A 319 -24.74 -18.99 -0.88
N LEU A 320 -24.24 -19.97 -0.14
CA LEU A 320 -24.78 -21.32 -0.05
C LEU A 320 -25.43 -21.54 1.32
N GLU A 321 -26.35 -22.49 1.43
CA GLU A 321 -26.96 -22.88 2.72
C GLU A 321 -25.92 -23.32 3.76
N GLN A 322 -24.81 -23.90 3.29
CA GLN A 322 -23.60 -24.16 4.05
C GLN A 322 -22.42 -23.74 3.18
N PHE A 323 -21.41 -23.10 3.77
CA PHE A 323 -20.20 -22.72 3.05
C PHE A 323 -19.52 -23.96 2.43
N ASP A 324 -19.19 -23.87 1.15
CA ASP A 324 -18.40 -24.89 0.43
C ASP A 324 -17.59 -24.20 -0.69
N ILE A 325 -16.69 -24.96 -1.31
CA ILE A 325 -15.91 -24.54 -2.47
C ILE A 325 -16.68 -24.92 -3.73
N MET A 326 -17.06 -23.94 -4.53
CA MET A 326 -17.74 -24.12 -5.82
C MET A 326 -16.73 -24.33 -6.95
N LEU A 327 -17.22 -24.68 -8.14
CA LEU A 327 -16.45 -24.68 -9.37
C LEU A 327 -16.86 -23.51 -10.27
N ALA A 328 -15.95 -22.56 -10.47
CA ALA A 328 -16.13 -21.38 -11.32
C ALA A 328 -15.13 -21.42 -12.50
N GLU A 329 -15.62 -21.51 -13.74
CA GLU A 329 -14.81 -21.79 -14.94
C GLU A 329 -13.85 -23.00 -14.74
N GLY A 330 -14.29 -24.00 -13.97
CA GLY A 330 -13.50 -25.19 -13.59
C GLY A 330 -12.48 -24.97 -12.46
N VAL A 331 -12.43 -23.79 -11.84
CA VAL A 331 -11.55 -23.48 -10.71
C VAL A 331 -12.30 -23.68 -9.39
N PRO A 332 -11.74 -24.45 -8.44
CA PRO A 332 -12.18 -24.47 -7.05
C PRO A 332 -12.05 -23.08 -6.41
N ALA A 333 -13.17 -22.42 -6.15
CA ALA A 333 -13.25 -21.07 -5.57
C ALA A 333 -14.34 -21.01 -4.49
N GLU A 334 -14.19 -20.15 -3.50
CA GLU A 334 -15.06 -20.13 -2.33
C GLU A 334 -16.49 -19.62 -2.62
N SER A 335 -17.46 -20.05 -1.82
CA SER A 335 -18.75 -19.34 -1.71
C SER A 335 -18.64 -18.10 -0.80
N TYR A 336 -19.66 -17.25 -0.81
CA TYR A 336 -19.83 -16.23 0.22
C TYR A 336 -19.85 -16.87 1.61
N VAL A 337 -19.17 -16.21 2.54
CA VAL A 337 -19.36 -16.37 3.97
C VAL A 337 -20.03 -15.09 4.44
N ASP A 338 -21.21 -15.21 5.08
CA ASP A 338 -21.87 -14.06 5.64
C ASP A 338 -21.24 -13.68 6.98
N THR A 339 -20.50 -12.57 6.99
CA THR A 339 -19.89 -11.99 8.19
C THR A 339 -20.53 -10.64 8.55
N GLY A 340 -21.83 -10.47 8.25
CA GLY A 340 -22.58 -9.22 8.47
C GLY A 340 -22.47 -8.19 7.34
N ASN A 341 -21.64 -8.47 6.33
CA ASN A 341 -21.29 -7.60 5.21
C ASN A 341 -22.31 -7.64 4.03
N ARG A 342 -23.59 -7.99 4.27
CA ARG A 342 -24.61 -8.01 3.19
C ARG A 342 -24.95 -6.61 2.68
N ASN A 343 -24.96 -5.61 3.55
CA ASN A 343 -25.32 -4.21 3.23
C ASN A 343 -24.46 -3.58 2.12
N MET A 344 -23.36 -4.23 1.77
CA MET A 344 -22.49 -3.95 0.65
C MET A 344 -23.16 -4.10 -0.72
N PHE A 345 -24.14 -4.99 -0.84
CA PHE A 345 -24.75 -5.37 -2.11
C PHE A 345 -26.04 -4.59 -2.38
N GLN A 346 -26.30 -4.27 -3.65
CA GLN A 346 -27.39 -3.37 -4.07
C GLN A 346 -28.79 -3.94 -3.83
N ASN A 347 -28.87 -5.23 -3.49
CA ASN A 347 -30.10 -5.98 -3.18
C ASN A 347 -30.19 -6.42 -1.71
N ALA A 348 -29.40 -5.82 -0.81
CA ALA A 348 -29.58 -5.95 0.63
C ALA A 348 -30.69 -5.02 1.15
N ALA A 349 -31.16 -5.28 2.37
CA ALA A 349 -32.23 -4.48 3.00
C ALA A 349 -31.82 -3.03 3.26
N GLU A 350 -30.54 -2.81 3.57
CA GLU A 350 -29.88 -1.52 3.68
C GLU A 350 -28.66 -1.56 2.76
N VAL A 351 -28.38 -0.46 2.03
CA VAL A 351 -27.29 -0.43 1.04
C VAL A 351 -26.30 0.67 1.39
N ALA A 352 -25.06 0.29 1.69
CA ALA A 352 -23.98 1.22 1.96
C ALA A 352 -23.66 2.09 0.73
N MET A 353 -23.75 3.42 0.90
CA MET A 353 -23.28 4.40 -0.09
C MET A 353 -21.79 4.19 -0.37
N ASN A 354 -21.01 4.25 0.72
CA ASN A 354 -19.59 3.92 0.77
C ASN A 354 -19.45 2.50 1.33
N PRO A 355 -19.43 1.47 0.47
CA PRO A 355 -19.15 0.09 0.85
C PRO A 355 -17.83 0.01 1.63
N ASP A 356 -17.86 -0.47 2.88
CA ASP A 356 -16.62 -0.72 3.61
C ASP A 356 -15.81 -1.84 2.95
N PHE A 357 -14.50 -1.64 2.86
CA PHE A 357 -13.54 -2.65 2.47
C PHE A 357 -12.55 -2.92 3.65
N GLY A 358 -13.10 -3.34 4.80
CA GLY A 358 -12.56 -3.73 6.14
C GLY A 358 -12.42 -5.25 6.38
N PRO A 359 -12.77 -5.92 7.49
CA PRO A 359 -12.46 -7.35 7.69
C PRO A 359 -13.69 -8.26 7.62
N ALA A 360 -13.59 -9.43 6.97
CA ALA A 360 -14.62 -10.47 7.11
C ALA A 360 -14.45 -11.16 8.48
N GLU A 361 -14.73 -10.43 9.55
CA GLU A 361 -14.60 -10.92 10.93
C GLU A 361 -15.57 -12.06 11.20
N GLY A 362 -15.11 -13.10 11.90
CA GLY A 362 -15.97 -14.24 12.23
C GLY A 362 -16.22 -15.23 11.08
N ARG A 363 -15.32 -15.30 10.07
CA ARG A 363 -15.31 -16.43 9.12
C ARG A 363 -15.35 -17.76 9.90
N PRO A 364 -16.34 -18.65 9.67
CA PRO A 364 -16.39 -19.94 10.33
C PRO A 364 -15.14 -20.77 10.06
N VAL A 365 -14.62 -21.43 11.10
CA VAL A 365 -13.56 -22.43 10.94
C VAL A 365 -14.21 -23.66 10.28
N VAL A 366 -13.79 -23.96 9.06
CA VAL A 366 -14.26 -25.15 8.32
C VAL A 366 -13.14 -26.20 8.33
N GLU A 367 -13.46 -27.40 8.78
CA GLU A 367 -12.49 -28.49 8.91
C GLU A 367 -11.86 -28.82 7.54
N GLY A 368 -10.53 -28.99 7.52
CA GLY A 368 -9.77 -29.24 6.30
C GLY A 368 -9.51 -28.02 5.41
N ILE A 369 -10.03 -26.83 5.75
CA ILE A 369 -9.81 -25.60 4.98
C ILE A 369 -8.87 -24.65 5.75
N THR A 370 -7.77 -24.26 5.10
CA THR A 370 -6.79 -23.29 5.64
C THR A 370 -6.77 -22.04 4.77
N VAL A 371 -6.91 -20.85 5.37
CA VAL A 371 -6.69 -19.58 4.66
C VAL A 371 -5.21 -19.18 4.77
N ALA A 372 -4.55 -18.92 3.64
CA ALA A 372 -3.15 -18.51 3.60
C ALA A 372 -2.93 -17.31 2.69
N GLN A 373 -2.46 -16.20 3.26
CA GLN A 373 -2.10 -14.99 2.52
C GLN A 373 -0.59 -14.91 2.22
N GLN A 374 0.25 -15.62 3.00
CA GLN A 374 1.71 -15.60 2.88
C GLN A 374 2.35 -16.90 3.35
N GLY A 375 3.68 -16.99 3.23
CA GLY A 375 4.47 -18.13 3.72
C GLY A 375 4.62 -19.27 2.70
N PRO A 376 5.30 -20.37 3.09
CA PRO A 376 5.85 -21.35 2.15
C PRO A 376 4.85 -21.98 1.18
N VAL A 377 3.59 -22.18 1.60
CA VAL A 377 2.53 -22.75 0.74
C VAL A 377 2.16 -21.79 -0.39
N VAL A 378 1.92 -20.51 -0.07
CA VAL A 378 1.62 -19.47 -1.07
C VAL A 378 2.80 -19.29 -2.01
N GLU A 379 4.03 -19.31 -1.49
CA GLU A 379 5.23 -19.14 -2.30
C GLU A 379 5.51 -20.34 -3.24
N ALA A 380 5.16 -21.56 -2.82
CA ALA A 380 5.19 -22.74 -3.67
C ALA A 380 4.14 -22.65 -4.80
N ILE A 381 2.92 -22.23 -4.50
CA ILE A 381 1.86 -21.99 -5.50
C ILE A 381 2.31 -20.93 -6.51
N ARG A 382 2.79 -19.77 -6.02
CA ARG A 382 3.31 -18.69 -6.88
C ARG A 382 4.45 -19.17 -7.78
N LYS A 383 5.39 -19.97 -7.25
CA LYS A 383 6.47 -20.56 -8.06
C LYS A 383 5.94 -21.43 -9.20
N GLN A 384 4.91 -22.25 -8.96
CA GLN A 384 4.26 -23.07 -10.00
C GLN A 384 3.55 -22.20 -11.05
N LEU A 385 2.78 -21.20 -10.61
CA LEU A 385 2.06 -20.27 -11.50
C LEU A 385 3.01 -19.45 -12.38
N LEU A 386 4.18 -19.07 -11.87
CA LEU A 386 5.22 -18.37 -12.63
C LEU A 386 5.85 -19.27 -13.71
N VAL A 387 6.19 -20.52 -13.38
CA VAL A 387 6.68 -21.52 -14.37
C VAL A 387 5.62 -21.83 -15.42
N ARG A 388 4.35 -21.85 -15.02
CA ARG A 388 3.23 -22.06 -15.94
C ARG A 388 3.01 -20.87 -16.87
N ALA A 389 3.13 -19.64 -16.37
CA ALA A 389 3.09 -18.44 -17.20
C ALA A 389 4.21 -18.43 -18.25
N GLU A 390 5.44 -18.85 -17.89
CA GLU A 390 6.56 -19.03 -18.81
C GLU A 390 6.20 -20.02 -19.93
N ALA A 391 5.67 -21.20 -19.58
CA ALA A 391 5.27 -22.23 -20.53
C ALA A 391 4.10 -21.82 -21.46
N MET A 392 3.14 -21.02 -20.96
CA MET A 392 1.96 -20.58 -21.73
C MET A 392 2.26 -19.42 -22.69
N THR A 393 3.10 -18.48 -22.27
CA THR A 393 3.36 -17.23 -23.02
C THR A 393 4.63 -17.30 -23.86
N GLY A 394 5.55 -18.22 -23.54
CA GLY A 394 6.92 -18.22 -24.06
C GLY A 394 7.79 -17.07 -23.53
N ALA A 395 7.24 -16.20 -22.67
CA ALA A 395 8.04 -15.24 -21.94
C ALA A 395 8.92 -15.95 -20.90
N VAL A 396 10.08 -15.38 -20.60
CA VAL A 396 11.01 -15.93 -19.60
C VAL A 396 11.34 -14.90 -18.55
N ARG A 397 11.58 -15.34 -17.32
CA ARG A 397 12.15 -14.47 -16.28
C ARG A 397 13.67 -14.48 -16.33
N THR A 398 14.26 -13.30 -16.22
CA THR A 398 15.72 -13.10 -16.17
C THR A 398 16.10 -12.12 -15.06
N THR A 399 17.34 -12.19 -14.59
CA THR A 399 17.96 -11.16 -13.73
C THR A 399 18.79 -10.14 -14.51
N ASP A 400 18.96 -10.36 -15.83
CA ASP A 400 19.56 -9.39 -16.74
C ASP A 400 18.63 -8.19 -16.94
N ALA A 401 19.10 -7.01 -16.54
CA ALA A 401 18.36 -5.76 -16.67
C ALA A 401 18.43 -5.14 -18.08
N ALA A 402 19.27 -5.66 -19.00
CA ALA A 402 19.61 -5.02 -20.28
C ALA A 402 19.89 -3.51 -20.12
N LEU A 403 20.71 -3.17 -19.12
CA LEU A 403 21.02 -1.80 -18.77
C LEU A 403 21.77 -1.12 -19.93
N CYS A 404 21.17 -0.04 -20.43
CA CYS A 404 21.75 0.85 -21.42
C CYS A 404 21.37 2.29 -21.09
N ILE A 405 21.91 3.25 -21.85
CA ILE A 405 21.42 4.62 -21.80
C ILE A 405 20.92 5.05 -23.18
N GLU A 406 19.99 5.99 -23.20
CA GLU A 406 19.65 6.78 -24.37
C GLU A 406 20.19 8.19 -24.17
N VAL A 407 20.93 8.70 -25.15
CA VAL A 407 21.54 10.03 -25.16
C VAL A 407 21.40 10.61 -26.57
N ASN A 408 20.88 11.84 -26.70
CA ASN A 408 20.58 12.46 -28.00
C ASN A 408 19.79 11.54 -28.98
N GLY A 409 18.89 10.70 -28.46
CA GLY A 409 18.09 9.74 -29.24
C GLY A 409 18.84 8.50 -29.74
N GLN A 410 20.08 8.27 -29.28
CA GLN A 410 20.88 7.09 -29.60
C GLN A 410 21.05 6.19 -28.37
N ILE A 411 20.90 4.88 -28.57
CA ILE A 411 21.18 3.88 -27.52
C ILE A 411 22.69 3.66 -27.43
N VAL A 412 23.24 3.86 -26.23
CA VAL A 412 24.64 3.56 -25.89
C VAL A 412 24.66 2.42 -24.88
N HIS A 413 25.40 1.37 -25.23
CA HIS A 413 25.66 0.23 -24.35
C HIS A 413 26.91 0.46 -23.50
N ALA A 414 27.00 -0.22 -22.36
CA ALA A 414 28.15 -0.10 -21.48
C ALA A 414 29.42 -0.63 -22.17
N THR A 415 30.51 0.14 -22.14
CA THR A 415 31.79 -0.28 -22.71
C THR A 415 32.51 -1.26 -21.77
N PRO A 416 32.97 -2.42 -22.25
CA PRO A 416 33.69 -3.37 -21.41
C PRO A 416 35.13 -2.93 -21.17
N ALA A 417 35.40 -2.41 -19.97
CA ALA A 417 36.73 -2.32 -19.39
C ALA A 417 36.65 -2.79 -17.94
N PHE A 418 37.06 -4.03 -17.69
CA PHE A 418 36.94 -4.76 -16.41
C PHE A 418 37.17 -3.87 -15.17
N SER A 419 36.10 -3.55 -14.44
CA SER A 419 36.21 -2.86 -13.15
C SER A 419 35.05 -3.19 -12.21
N LYS A 420 35.13 -4.36 -11.56
CA LYS A 420 34.24 -4.79 -10.47
C LYS A 420 32.79 -5.11 -10.90
N GLU A 421 32.21 -6.12 -10.27
CA GLU A 421 30.80 -6.48 -10.46
C GLU A 421 29.89 -5.30 -10.03
N GLY A 422 28.89 -4.99 -10.86
CA GLY A 422 27.92 -3.92 -10.62
C GLY A 422 28.27 -2.53 -11.16
N VAL A 423 29.48 -2.26 -11.67
CA VAL A 423 29.84 -0.94 -12.22
C VAL A 423 29.72 -0.95 -13.75
N TYR A 424 28.95 -0.01 -14.30
CA TYR A 424 28.71 0.15 -15.74
C TYR A 424 29.20 1.53 -16.19
N ARG A 425 29.94 1.60 -17.31
CA ARG A 425 30.41 2.87 -17.88
C ARG A 425 29.89 3.06 -19.30
N PHE A 426 29.45 4.27 -19.60
CA PHE A 426 28.89 4.67 -20.88
C PHE A 426 29.60 5.92 -21.38
N ALA A 427 30.03 5.92 -22.64
CA ALA A 427 30.57 7.12 -23.27
C ALA A 427 29.42 8.10 -23.56
N LEU A 428 29.58 9.35 -23.14
CA LEU A 428 28.71 10.47 -23.44
C LEU A 428 29.38 11.35 -24.50
N PRO A 429 28.70 11.68 -25.62
CA PRO A 429 29.24 12.63 -26.59
C PRO A 429 29.30 14.04 -26.00
N ALA A 430 30.13 14.90 -26.58
CA ALA A 430 30.09 16.33 -26.30
C ALA A 430 28.66 16.89 -26.49
N ASN A 431 28.19 17.70 -25.55
CA ASN A 431 26.81 18.19 -25.46
C ASN A 431 25.75 17.05 -25.45
N ALA A 432 25.92 16.09 -24.54
CA ALA A 432 25.07 14.91 -24.36
C ALA A 432 23.56 15.19 -24.15
N GLY A 433 23.20 16.37 -23.62
CA GLY A 433 21.82 16.66 -23.22
C GLY A 433 21.37 15.80 -22.03
N ASP A 434 20.06 15.58 -21.90
CA ASP A 434 19.52 14.69 -20.88
C ASP A 434 19.82 13.22 -21.22
N VAL A 435 20.29 12.46 -20.24
CA VAL A 435 20.60 11.03 -20.40
C VAL A 435 19.52 10.19 -19.72
N ARG A 436 18.90 9.28 -20.46
CA ARG A 436 17.90 8.35 -19.93
C ARG A 436 18.55 7.01 -19.64
N VAL A 437 18.51 6.58 -18.38
CA VAL A 437 18.99 5.27 -17.93
C VAL A 437 17.87 4.25 -18.14
N LEU A 438 18.04 3.39 -19.15
CA LEU A 438 17.05 2.43 -19.59
C LEU A 438 17.38 1.02 -19.07
N SER A 439 16.37 0.35 -18.52
CA SER A 439 16.48 -1.05 -18.11
C SER A 439 15.13 -1.77 -18.19
N ARG A 440 15.17 -3.10 -18.29
CA ARG A 440 14.01 -3.94 -17.97
C ARG A 440 13.55 -3.61 -16.56
N ALA A 441 12.25 -3.47 -16.39
CA ALA A 441 11.65 -3.19 -15.11
C ALA A 441 10.31 -3.89 -14.97
N ALA A 442 10.01 -4.36 -13.77
CA ALA A 442 8.80 -5.11 -13.45
C ALA A 442 8.18 -4.62 -12.14
N VAL A 443 6.87 -4.85 -12.00
CA VAL A 443 6.19 -4.71 -10.71
C VAL A 443 6.69 -5.81 -9.77
N VAL A 444 7.13 -5.46 -8.56
CA VAL A 444 7.77 -6.40 -7.61
C VAL A 444 6.93 -7.65 -7.37
N ARG A 445 5.62 -7.48 -7.06
CA ARG A 445 4.65 -8.57 -6.90
C ARG A 445 4.63 -9.52 -8.10
N ASP A 446 4.72 -9.01 -9.32
CA ASP A 446 4.30 -9.75 -10.52
C ASP A 446 5.35 -10.77 -11.00
N VAL A 447 6.60 -10.64 -10.58
CA VAL A 447 7.72 -11.53 -11.02
C VAL A 447 8.23 -12.48 -9.93
N THR A 448 7.91 -12.19 -8.67
CA THR A 448 8.54 -12.80 -7.50
C THR A 448 7.75 -14.01 -6.99
N PRO A 449 8.40 -15.14 -6.63
CA PRO A 449 7.69 -16.26 -5.99
C PRO A 449 7.24 -15.91 -4.57
N LEU A 450 7.83 -14.89 -3.94
CA LEU A 450 7.50 -14.46 -2.59
C LEU A 450 6.07 -13.88 -2.52
N ALA A 451 5.42 -14.02 -1.36
CA ALA A 451 4.08 -13.45 -1.12
C ALA A 451 4.14 -11.93 -0.87
N ARG A 452 4.48 -11.15 -1.91
CA ARG A 452 4.60 -9.68 -1.86
C ARG A 452 3.34 -9.00 -2.37
N ARG A 453 2.97 -7.87 -1.75
CA ARG A 453 1.94 -6.92 -2.25
C ARG A 453 2.55 -5.63 -2.82
N ASP A 454 3.87 -5.57 -2.95
CA ASP A 454 4.62 -4.41 -3.45
C ASP A 454 4.34 -4.19 -4.94
N LEU A 455 3.72 -3.05 -5.25
CA LEU A 455 3.32 -2.68 -6.62
C LEU A 455 4.34 -1.77 -7.34
N ARG A 456 5.45 -1.41 -6.68
CA ARG A 456 6.45 -0.55 -7.28
C ARG A 456 7.04 -1.22 -8.51
N LYS A 457 7.16 -0.45 -9.59
CA LYS A 457 7.89 -0.86 -10.78
C LYS A 457 9.38 -0.58 -10.54
N ILE A 458 10.20 -1.62 -10.55
CA ILE A 458 11.65 -1.53 -10.32
C ILE A 458 12.43 -2.12 -11.49
N GLY A 459 13.47 -1.40 -11.92
CA GLY A 459 14.51 -1.82 -12.85
C GLY A 459 15.79 -2.13 -12.08
N VAL A 460 16.90 -1.47 -12.43
CA VAL A 460 18.15 -1.55 -11.64
C VAL A 460 18.10 -0.70 -10.36
N GLY A 461 18.77 -1.18 -9.31
CA GLY A 461 18.99 -0.48 -8.05
C GLY A 461 20.36 0.20 -8.03
N LEU A 462 20.38 1.52 -8.16
CA LEU A 462 21.59 2.35 -8.23
C LEU A 462 22.03 2.77 -6.82
N SER A 463 23.32 2.63 -6.49
CA SER A 463 23.95 3.15 -5.26
C SER A 463 24.98 4.26 -5.52
N MET A 464 25.30 4.56 -6.78
CA MET A 464 26.12 5.70 -7.19
C MET A 464 25.83 6.05 -8.66
N ILE A 465 25.84 7.33 -8.96
CA ILE A 465 25.92 7.90 -10.31
C ILE A 465 27.13 8.83 -10.31
N ALA A 466 28.04 8.70 -11.27
CA ALA A 466 29.20 9.58 -11.38
C ALA A 466 29.48 9.96 -12.83
N ILE A 467 30.05 11.14 -13.03
CA ILE A 467 30.48 11.65 -14.33
C ILE A 467 31.99 11.83 -14.26
N THR A 468 32.71 11.42 -15.30
CA THR A 468 34.15 11.65 -15.43
C THR A 468 34.43 12.31 -16.78
N THR A 469 35.06 13.48 -16.76
CA THR A 469 35.56 14.19 -17.94
C THR A 469 37.08 13.99 -18.06
N ALA A 470 37.74 14.68 -19.00
CA ALA A 470 39.20 14.68 -19.09
C ALA A 470 39.90 15.38 -17.89
N THR A 471 39.18 16.20 -17.12
CA THR A 471 39.74 17.08 -16.08
C THR A 471 39.15 16.89 -14.69
N ASP A 472 37.97 16.28 -14.56
CA ASP A 472 37.26 16.14 -13.29
C ASP A 472 36.47 14.82 -13.18
N ARG A 473 36.15 14.40 -11.95
CA ARG A 473 35.17 13.35 -11.64
C ARG A 473 34.30 13.79 -10.48
N HIS A 474 33.02 14.03 -10.75
CA HIS A 474 32.01 14.32 -9.73
C HIS A 474 30.97 13.20 -9.61
N GLU A 475 30.36 13.09 -8.44
CA GLU A 475 29.25 12.17 -8.17
C GLU A 475 27.94 12.95 -8.14
N ILE A 476 26.91 12.42 -8.79
CA ILE A 476 25.56 12.97 -8.76
C ILE A 476 24.83 12.34 -7.58
N SER A 477 24.31 13.16 -6.67
CA SER A 477 23.59 12.64 -5.50
C SER A 477 22.36 11.86 -5.95
N LEU A 478 22.19 10.65 -5.41
CA LEU A 478 20.96 9.88 -5.63
C LEU A 478 19.73 10.58 -5.02
N THR A 479 19.92 11.48 -4.06
CA THR A 479 18.84 12.27 -3.45
C THR A 479 18.54 13.57 -4.22
N ASP A 480 19.11 13.78 -5.41
CA ASP A 480 18.83 14.96 -6.21
C ASP A 480 17.42 14.85 -6.82
N ASP A 481 16.57 15.86 -6.58
CA ASP A 481 15.17 15.90 -6.99
C ASP A 481 15.00 16.07 -8.51
N ALA A 482 16.02 16.56 -9.22
CA ALA A 482 15.99 16.64 -10.67
C ALA A 482 16.14 15.25 -11.33
N LEU A 483 16.55 14.22 -10.58
CA LEU A 483 16.56 12.83 -11.06
C LEU A 483 15.15 12.23 -11.04
N THR A 484 14.55 12.10 -12.22
CA THR A 484 13.21 11.51 -12.39
C THR A 484 13.27 10.02 -12.77
N GLY A 485 12.13 9.31 -12.67
CA GLY A 485 12.04 7.87 -12.99
C GLY A 485 12.77 6.95 -11.99
N LEU A 486 13.01 7.43 -10.77
CA LEU A 486 13.56 6.68 -9.64
C LEU A 486 12.53 6.60 -8.52
N ASN A 487 12.39 5.42 -7.92
CA ASN A 487 11.65 5.19 -6.68
C ASN A 487 12.32 5.91 -5.49
N ALA A 488 11.62 6.00 -4.36
CA ALA A 488 12.15 6.51 -3.09
C ALA A 488 13.46 5.81 -2.64
N VAL A 489 14.29 6.55 -1.91
CA VAL A 489 15.58 6.09 -1.38
C VAL A 489 15.38 4.94 -0.39
N GLN A 490 16.30 3.98 -0.42
CA GLN A 490 16.32 2.82 0.48
C GLN A 490 17.74 2.65 1.05
N ASP A 491 17.85 2.37 2.35
CA ASP A 491 19.09 1.81 2.88
C ASP A 491 19.13 0.30 2.65
N VAL A 492 20.27 -0.19 2.17
CA VAL A 492 20.58 -1.61 2.05
C VAL A 492 21.89 -1.89 2.77
N LYS A 493 21.79 -2.22 4.06
CA LYS A 493 22.93 -2.57 4.94
C LYS A 493 23.96 -1.43 5.06
N GLY A 494 23.50 -0.20 5.25
CA GLY A 494 24.35 0.99 5.32
C GLY A 494 24.79 1.54 3.96
N THR A 495 24.17 1.08 2.86
CA THR A 495 24.37 1.62 1.51
C THR A 495 23.06 2.20 1.00
N ALA A 496 23.01 3.52 0.81
CA ALA A 496 21.86 4.18 0.19
C ALA A 496 21.74 3.78 -1.28
N MET A 497 20.51 3.53 -1.73
CA MET A 497 20.22 3.22 -3.13
C MET A 497 18.82 3.68 -3.57
N ARG A 498 18.61 3.88 -4.87
CA ARG A 498 17.28 4.08 -5.49
C ARG A 498 17.06 3.06 -6.60
N TRP A 499 15.85 2.52 -6.70
CA TRP A 499 15.45 1.71 -7.85
C TRP A 499 14.97 2.61 -8.98
N THR A 500 15.56 2.49 -10.17
CA THR A 500 14.96 2.98 -11.41
C THR A 500 13.58 2.35 -11.63
N ASN A 501 12.68 3.01 -12.37
CA ASN A 501 11.38 2.44 -12.78
C ASN A 501 11.43 1.78 -14.18
N GLY A 502 12.63 1.66 -14.76
CA GLY A 502 12.91 1.22 -16.12
C GLY A 502 13.36 2.33 -17.08
N ALA A 503 13.06 3.60 -16.78
CA ALA A 503 13.49 4.75 -17.57
C ALA A 503 13.74 5.97 -16.66
N ALA A 504 14.84 5.93 -15.90
CA ALA A 504 15.26 7.08 -15.09
C ALA A 504 15.92 8.15 -15.97
N VAL A 505 15.89 9.41 -15.54
CA VAL A 505 16.49 10.53 -16.28
C VAL A 505 17.53 11.23 -15.42
N ILE A 506 18.71 11.45 -15.99
CA ILE A 506 19.77 12.30 -15.47
C ILE A 506 19.79 13.57 -16.33
N PRO A 507 19.32 14.72 -15.81
CA PRO A 507 19.30 15.96 -16.57
C PRO A 507 20.70 16.45 -16.95
N ALA A 508 20.80 17.13 -18.10
CA ALA A 508 22.03 17.74 -18.60
C ALA A 508 22.72 18.64 -17.54
N ALA A 509 21.92 19.33 -16.72
CA ALA A 509 22.39 20.19 -15.64
C ALA A 509 23.20 19.45 -14.56
N LEU A 510 22.89 18.17 -14.28
CA LEU A 510 23.65 17.36 -13.32
C LEU A 510 24.89 16.71 -13.96
N ILE A 511 24.87 16.52 -15.29
CA ILE A 511 26.03 16.07 -16.06
C ILE A 511 27.10 17.16 -16.09
N ASN A 512 26.68 18.44 -16.19
CA ASN A 512 27.54 19.62 -16.04
C ASN A 512 28.83 19.59 -16.90
N SER A 513 28.74 19.05 -18.11
CA SER A 513 29.83 18.99 -19.10
C SER A 513 29.32 19.33 -20.50
N THR A 514 30.08 20.13 -21.24
CA THR A 514 29.92 20.32 -22.69
C THR A 514 30.86 19.44 -23.51
N ASP A 515 31.95 18.96 -22.90
CA ASP A 515 32.92 18.04 -23.51
C ASP A 515 32.45 16.58 -23.42
N GLU A 516 33.13 15.69 -24.15
CA GLU A 516 32.95 14.24 -24.01
C GLU A 516 33.21 13.79 -22.56
N ALA A 517 32.36 12.89 -22.06
CA ALA A 517 32.42 12.41 -20.69
C ALA A 517 32.12 10.90 -20.61
N THR A 518 32.34 10.32 -19.43
CA THR A 518 31.93 8.96 -19.11
C THR A 518 30.92 8.99 -17.96
N LEU A 519 29.72 8.46 -18.19
CA LEU A 519 28.75 8.17 -17.14
C LEU A 519 29.06 6.82 -16.51
N GLU A 520 29.28 6.80 -15.20
CA GLU A 520 29.47 5.61 -14.38
C GLU A 520 28.23 5.38 -13.50
N LEU A 521 27.63 4.21 -13.61
CA LEU A 521 26.50 3.75 -12.80
C LEU A 521 26.95 2.57 -11.94
N THR A 522 26.85 2.69 -10.61
CA THR A 522 27.01 1.53 -9.71
C THR A 522 25.64 0.94 -9.38
N VAL A 523 25.37 -0.23 -9.94
CA VAL A 523 24.21 -1.07 -9.67
C VAL A 523 24.51 -1.97 -8.48
N LEU A 524 23.86 -1.70 -7.35
CA LEU A 524 23.96 -2.53 -6.14
C LEU A 524 23.13 -3.82 -6.26
N ARG A 525 22.00 -3.77 -6.98
CA ARG A 525 21.08 -4.90 -7.19
C ARG A 525 20.35 -4.82 -8.53
N THR A 526 20.10 -5.97 -9.13
CA THR A 526 19.03 -6.15 -10.12
C THR A 526 17.85 -6.88 -9.47
N TYR A 527 16.72 -6.94 -10.17
CA TYR A 527 15.59 -7.78 -9.81
C TYR A 527 15.32 -8.83 -10.89
N THR A 528 14.22 -9.57 -10.74
CA THR A 528 13.70 -10.45 -11.79
C THR A 528 12.82 -9.63 -12.74
N TYR A 529 12.92 -9.87 -14.05
CA TYR A 529 12.10 -9.20 -15.06
C TYR A 529 11.54 -10.21 -16.05
N TRP A 530 10.33 -9.94 -16.56
CA TRP A 530 9.79 -10.65 -17.72
C TRP A 530 10.50 -10.20 -19.01
N VAL A 531 10.75 -11.14 -19.91
CA VAL A 531 11.18 -10.88 -21.30
C VAL A 531 10.27 -11.67 -22.23
N ASP A 532 9.55 -10.96 -23.10
CA ASP A 532 8.56 -11.57 -23.98
C ASP A 532 9.20 -12.47 -25.05
N ALA A 533 8.43 -13.45 -25.52
CA ALA A 533 8.88 -14.49 -26.45
C ALA A 533 9.49 -13.93 -27.74
N ASP A 534 8.98 -12.81 -28.25
CA ASP A 534 9.45 -12.21 -29.50
C ASP A 534 10.76 -11.41 -29.32
N VAL A 535 10.97 -10.81 -28.14
CA VAL A 535 12.28 -10.23 -27.77
C VAL A 535 13.32 -11.34 -27.62
N GLN A 536 12.94 -12.49 -27.04
CA GLN A 536 13.82 -13.68 -26.98
C GLN A 536 14.19 -14.21 -28.37
N LYS A 537 13.27 -14.23 -29.34
CA LYS A 537 13.58 -14.63 -30.72
C LYS A 537 14.54 -13.64 -31.40
N ALA A 538 14.32 -12.34 -31.23
CA ALA A 538 15.20 -11.30 -31.78
C ALA A 538 16.63 -11.41 -31.22
N VAL A 539 16.79 -11.59 -29.89
CA VAL A 539 18.09 -11.74 -29.23
C VAL A 539 18.82 -13.04 -29.61
N ARG A 540 18.12 -14.07 -30.08
CA ARG A 540 18.75 -15.32 -30.59
C ARG A 540 19.06 -15.28 -32.09
N ALA A 541 18.57 -14.28 -32.81
CA ALA A 541 18.78 -14.11 -34.26
C ALA A 541 19.84 -13.04 -34.59
N ALA A 542 20.17 -12.19 -33.62
CA ALA A 542 21.33 -11.30 -33.60
C ALA A 542 22.55 -11.99 -32.97
#